data_AF-A0A3C1SEW6-F1
#
_entry.id   AF-A0A3C1SEW6-F1
#
_cell.length_a   1.000
_cell.length_b   1.000
_cell.length_c   1.000
_cell.angle_alpha   90.00
_cell.angle_beta   90.00
_cell.angle_gamma   90.00
#
_symmetry.space_group_name_H-M   'P 1'
#
loop_
_entity.id
_entity.type
_entity.pdbx_description
1 polymer ?
#
loop_
_entity_poly.entity_id
_entity_poly.type
_entity_poly.pdbx_seq_one_letter_code
_entity_poly.pdbx_strand_id
1 'polypeptide(L)'
;MNTKITQLLEKGVKIPNPASVDIGDEVDIDRISGQGVILYSGCKIYGKSTLILSGAKLGYEAPVTIDNCHIGPGVELKGGFFKQAVFLKKASMGLGAHVRECTILEEEANAAHTVGLK
;
A
#
# COMPACT_ATOMS: atom_id res chain seq x y z
N MET A 1 1.19 -0.14 22.08
CA MET A 1 0.71 -0.44 20.71
C MET A 1 0.56 0.89 19.99
N ASN A 2 1.01 1.00 18.73
CA ASN A 2 0.86 2.22 17.94
C ASN A 2 -0.64 2.53 17.76
N THR A 3 -1.10 3.69 18.23
CA THR A 3 -2.52 4.10 18.22
C THR A 3 -3.16 3.95 16.84
N LYS A 4 -2.42 4.27 15.77
CA LYS A 4 -2.90 4.19 14.39
C LYS A 4 -3.16 2.76 13.93
N ILE A 5 -2.29 1.84 14.32
CA ILE A 5 -2.46 0.43 13.99
C ILE A 5 -3.71 -0.12 14.66
N THR A 6 -3.97 0.25 15.92
CA THR A 6 -5.22 -0.10 16.61
C THR A 6 -6.45 0.45 15.88
N GLN A 7 -6.44 1.73 15.49
CA GLN A 7 -7.54 2.34 14.74
C GLN A 7 -7.80 1.64 13.39
N LEU A 8 -6.74 1.23 12.68
CA LEU A 8 -6.87 0.49 11.42
C LEU A 8 -7.50 -0.90 11.63
N LEU A 9 -7.08 -1.61 12.68
CA LEU A 9 -7.66 -2.90 13.05
C LEU A 9 -9.15 -2.75 13.41
N GLU A 10 -9.51 -1.74 14.20
CA GLU A 10 -10.91 -1.43 14.55
C GLU A 10 -11.75 -1.07 13.32
N LYS A 11 -11.16 -0.37 12.34
CA LYS A 11 -11.81 -0.03 11.06
C LYS A 11 -12.05 -1.27 10.18
N GLY A 12 -11.36 -2.38 10.43
CA GLY A 12 -11.50 -3.65 9.72
C GLY A 12 -10.31 -4.01 8.81
N VAL A 13 -9.23 -3.23 8.82
CA VAL A 13 -8.02 -3.56 8.06
C VAL A 13 -7.39 -4.83 8.62
N LYS A 14 -7.08 -5.79 7.76
CA LYS A 14 -6.44 -7.03 8.17
C LYS A 14 -4.92 -6.83 8.22
N ILE A 15 -4.35 -6.90 9.41
CA ILE A 15 -2.91 -6.83 9.63
C ILE A 15 -2.47 -8.09 10.37
N PRO A 16 -1.99 -9.15 9.68
CA PRO A 16 -1.67 -10.43 10.32
C PRO A 16 -0.61 -10.33 11.41
N ASN A 17 0.34 -9.41 11.28
CA ASN A 17 1.34 -9.12 12.30
C ASN A 17 1.44 -7.61 12.55
N PRO A 18 0.58 -7.05 13.43
CA PRO A 18 0.50 -5.62 13.68
C PRO A 18 1.81 -4.99 14.16
N ALA A 19 2.63 -5.72 14.92
CA ALA A 19 3.91 -5.21 15.44
C ALA A 19 4.98 -5.00 14.36
N SER A 20 4.77 -5.54 13.15
CA SER A 20 5.73 -5.45 12.04
C SER A 20 5.41 -4.36 11.01
N VAL A 21 4.23 -3.74 11.11
CA VAL A 21 3.81 -2.67 10.20
C VAL A 21 4.15 -1.34 10.84
N ASP A 22 4.66 -0.42 10.03
CA ASP A 22 4.94 0.95 10.44
C ASP A 22 4.04 1.92 9.67
N ILE A 23 3.43 2.85 10.40
CA ILE A 23 2.51 3.87 9.87
C ILE A 23 3.01 5.22 10.36
N GLY A 24 3.40 6.10 9.44
CA GLY A 24 3.88 7.44 9.76
C GLY A 24 2.82 8.31 10.45
N ASP A 25 3.27 9.25 11.28
CA ASP A 25 2.43 10.18 12.03
C ASP A 25 1.62 11.12 11.13
N GLU A 26 2.09 11.36 9.90
CA GLU A 26 1.43 12.16 8.88
C GLU A 26 0.29 11.45 8.14
N VAL A 27 0.18 10.11 8.26
CA VAL A 27 -0.82 9.32 7.53
C VAL A 27 -2.20 9.47 8.17
N ASP A 28 -3.17 9.95 7.40
CA ASP A 28 -4.56 10.04 7.83
C ASP A 28 -5.27 8.68 7.67
N ILE A 29 -5.77 8.14 8.80
CA ILE A 29 -6.46 6.85 8.86
C ILE A 29 -7.78 6.87 8.08
N ASP A 30 -8.42 8.03 7.92
CA ASP A 30 -9.67 8.15 7.17
C ASP A 30 -9.48 7.88 5.68
N ARG A 31 -8.26 8.05 5.18
CA ARG A 31 -7.85 7.74 3.80
C ARG A 31 -7.50 6.26 3.57
N ILE A 32 -7.57 5.42 4.60
CA ILE A 32 -7.37 3.97 4.46
C ILE A 32 -8.72 3.27 4.66
N SER A 33 -9.19 2.57 3.64
CA SER A 33 -10.42 1.80 3.71
C SER A 33 -10.28 0.65 4.70
N GLY A 34 -11.28 0.44 5.55
CA GLY A 34 -11.38 -0.75 6.39
C GLY A 34 -11.86 -1.98 5.65
N GLN A 35 -12.38 -1.83 4.42
CA GLN A 35 -13.05 -2.91 3.72
C GLN A 35 -12.06 -3.72 2.88
N GLY A 36 -11.69 -4.91 3.37
CA GLY A 36 -10.90 -5.88 2.62
C GLY A 36 -9.44 -5.48 2.35
N VAL A 37 -8.95 -4.41 2.98
CA VAL A 37 -7.53 -4.03 2.91
C VAL A 37 -6.72 -5.01 3.74
N ILE A 38 -5.59 -5.48 3.19
CA ILE A 38 -4.64 -6.35 3.86
C ILE A 38 -3.25 -5.73 3.82
N LEU A 39 -2.67 -5.51 5.00
CA LEU A 39 -1.29 -5.08 5.16
C LEU A 39 -0.48 -6.24 5.71
N TYR A 40 0.38 -6.82 4.88
CA TYR A 40 1.26 -7.91 5.29
C TYR A 40 2.47 -7.39 6.06
N SER A 41 3.22 -8.32 6.65
CA SER A 41 4.31 -8.01 7.57
C SER A 41 5.40 -7.15 6.94
N GLY A 42 5.92 -6.19 7.71
CA GLY A 42 7.04 -5.33 7.29
C GLY A 42 6.65 -4.12 6.44
N CYS A 43 5.37 -3.95 6.09
CA CYS A 43 4.88 -2.79 5.35
C CYS A 43 5.19 -1.48 6.08
N LYS A 44 5.54 -0.46 5.31
CA LYS A 44 5.82 0.90 5.79
C LYS A 44 4.97 1.87 4.99
N ILE A 45 4.13 2.63 5.67
CA ILE A 45 3.16 3.52 5.05
C ILE A 45 3.44 4.93 5.52
N TYR A 46 3.85 5.79 4.60
CA TYR A 46 4.20 7.19 4.86
C TYR A 46 3.46 8.14 3.91
N GLY A 47 3.50 9.42 4.24
CA GLY A 47 3.01 10.49 3.39
C GLY A 47 1.57 10.90 3.68
N LYS A 48 1.39 12.21 3.88
CA LYS A 48 0.10 12.86 4.18
C LYS A 48 -0.99 12.64 3.14
N SER A 49 -0.62 12.40 1.88
CA SER A 49 -1.57 12.19 0.79
C SER A 49 -1.83 10.71 0.49
N THR A 50 -1.28 9.79 1.26
CA THR A 50 -1.50 8.36 1.01
C THR A 50 -2.99 8.00 1.10
N LEU A 51 -3.48 7.27 0.10
CA LEU A 51 -4.86 6.79 -0.01
C LEU A 51 -4.82 5.29 -0.30
N ILE A 52 -5.57 4.50 0.45
CA ILE A 52 -5.68 3.05 0.23
C ILE A 52 -7.14 2.66 0.19
N LEU A 53 -7.62 2.28 -0.98
CA LEU A 53 -9.01 1.91 -1.21
C LEU A 53 -9.26 0.42 -0.96
N SER A 54 -10.54 0.05 -1.00
CA SER A 54 -11.02 -1.27 -0.59
C SER A 54 -10.37 -2.41 -1.37
N GLY A 55 -10.15 -3.53 -0.70
CA GLY A 55 -9.59 -4.75 -1.30
C GLY A 55 -8.10 -4.69 -1.64
N ALA A 56 -7.40 -3.59 -1.35
CA ALA A 56 -5.96 -3.48 -1.62
C ALA A 56 -5.15 -4.47 -0.77
N LYS A 57 -4.14 -5.09 -1.38
CA LYS A 57 -3.23 -6.04 -0.71
C LYS A 57 -1.79 -5.57 -0.86
N LEU A 58 -1.15 -5.27 0.26
CA LEU A 58 0.20 -4.70 0.29
C LEU A 58 1.17 -5.62 0.99
N GLY A 59 2.26 -5.98 0.30
CA GLY A 59 3.41 -6.68 0.84
C GLY A 59 3.29 -8.20 0.95
N TYR A 60 2.50 -8.83 0.07
CA TYR A 60 2.27 -10.28 0.13
C TYR A 60 3.55 -11.12 -0.08
N GLU A 61 4.40 -10.75 -1.05
CA GLU A 61 5.63 -11.49 -1.36
C GLU A 61 6.83 -10.98 -0.54
N ALA A 62 6.90 -9.66 -0.30
CA ALA A 62 7.93 -9.03 0.53
C ALA A 62 7.43 -7.66 1.06
N PRO A 63 8.15 -7.02 2.00
CA PRO A 63 7.78 -5.70 2.50
C PRO A 63 7.55 -4.67 1.39
N VAL A 64 6.50 -3.88 1.56
CA VAL A 64 6.21 -2.72 0.71
C VAL A 64 6.47 -1.45 1.51
N THR A 65 7.17 -0.49 0.90
CA THR A 65 7.20 0.89 1.38
C THR A 65 6.43 1.76 0.41
N ILE A 66 5.43 2.47 0.91
CA ILE A 66 4.72 3.49 0.14
C ILE A 66 4.92 4.87 0.77
N ASP A 67 5.11 5.88 -0.07
CA ASP A 67 5.23 7.28 0.31
C ASP A 67 4.34 8.14 -0.60
N ASN A 68 3.25 8.70 -0.05
CA ASN A 68 2.29 9.56 -0.74
C ASN A 68 1.65 8.92 -1.99
N CYS A 69 1.41 7.61 -1.96
CA CYS A 69 0.79 6.88 -3.07
C CYS A 69 -0.75 6.84 -2.97
N HIS A 70 -1.42 6.80 -4.13
CA HIS A 70 -2.85 6.57 -4.22
C HIS A 70 -3.12 5.17 -4.76
N ILE A 71 -3.66 4.30 -3.91
CA ILE A 71 -3.85 2.88 -4.15
C ILE A 71 -5.34 2.61 -4.38
N GLY A 72 -5.69 2.33 -5.62
CA GLY A 72 -7.05 2.06 -6.08
C GLY A 72 -7.63 0.74 -5.56
N PRO A 73 -8.92 0.48 -5.82
CA PRO A 73 -9.59 -0.72 -5.31
C PRO A 73 -8.98 -2.01 -5.89
N GLY A 74 -8.71 -2.98 -5.02
CA GLY A 74 -8.17 -4.28 -5.42
C GLY A 74 -6.73 -4.26 -5.95
N VAL A 75 -5.99 -3.17 -5.78
CA VAL A 75 -4.57 -3.10 -6.19
C VAL A 75 -3.73 -4.06 -5.35
N GLU A 76 -2.77 -4.72 -6.01
CA GLU A 76 -1.83 -5.63 -5.36
C GLU A 76 -0.39 -5.16 -5.55
N LEU A 77 0.24 -4.65 -4.49
CA LEU A 77 1.66 -4.32 -4.48
C LEU A 77 2.39 -5.40 -3.69
N LYS A 78 3.15 -6.27 -4.37
CA LYS A 78 3.64 -7.51 -3.75
C LYS A 78 4.94 -7.35 -2.98
N GLY A 79 5.76 -6.36 -3.30
CA GLY A 79 7.00 -6.03 -2.58
C GLY A 79 7.82 -4.98 -3.32
N GLY A 80 8.37 -3.99 -2.61
CA GLY A 80 9.16 -2.93 -3.24
C GLY A 80 8.98 -1.54 -2.63
N PHE A 81 9.38 -0.52 -3.39
CA PHE A 81 9.30 0.90 -2.99
C PHE A 81 8.49 1.69 -4.01
N PHE A 82 7.50 2.45 -3.53
CA PHE A 82 6.58 3.23 -4.35
C PHE A 82 6.48 4.63 -3.78
N LYS A 83 6.68 5.64 -4.63
CA LYS A 83 6.66 7.04 -4.20
C LYS A 83 5.81 7.87 -5.12
N GLN A 84 4.88 8.64 -4.55
CA GLN A 84 4.08 9.66 -5.26
C GLN A 84 3.48 9.18 -6.59
N ALA A 85 2.98 7.94 -6.56
CA ALA A 85 2.43 7.25 -7.73
C ALA A 85 0.95 6.91 -7.51
N VAL A 86 0.22 6.74 -8.61
CA VAL A 86 -1.20 6.39 -8.62
C VAL A 86 -1.37 5.02 -9.26
N PHE A 87 -2.11 4.14 -8.59
CA PHE A 87 -2.44 2.80 -9.08
C PHE A 87 -3.96 2.70 -9.15
N LEU A 88 -4.51 2.53 -10.35
CA LEU A 88 -5.94 2.42 -10.55
C LEU A 88 -6.41 0.99 -10.28
N LYS A 89 -7.73 0.78 -10.39
CA LYS A 89 -8.41 -0.45 -9.95
C LYS A 89 -7.71 -1.71 -10.47
N LYS A 90 -7.42 -2.65 -9.57
CA LYS A 90 -6.77 -3.95 -9.84
C LYS A 90 -5.39 -3.87 -10.53
N ALA A 91 -4.73 -2.72 -10.56
CA ALA A 91 -3.33 -2.67 -10.98
C ALA A 91 -2.47 -3.55 -10.06
N SER A 92 -1.40 -4.14 -10.59
CA SER A 92 -0.52 -5.00 -9.81
C SER A 92 0.96 -4.81 -10.13
N MET A 93 1.79 -4.90 -9.09
CA MET A 93 3.24 -4.82 -9.18
C MET A 93 3.84 -6.03 -8.45
N GLY A 94 4.65 -6.81 -9.17
CA GLY A 94 5.39 -7.93 -8.62
C GLY A 94 6.44 -7.52 -7.59
N LEU A 95 7.07 -8.51 -6.96
CA LEU A 95 8.17 -8.31 -6.03
C LEU A 95 9.34 -7.57 -6.68
N GLY A 96 10.00 -6.69 -5.92
CA GLY A 96 11.19 -5.96 -6.34
C GLY A 96 10.87 -4.72 -7.17
N ALA A 97 9.63 -4.23 -7.11
CA ALA A 97 9.22 -3.03 -7.81
C ALA A 97 9.90 -1.77 -7.25
N HIS A 98 10.25 -0.84 -8.13
CA HIS A 98 10.72 0.49 -7.76
C HIS A 98 10.04 1.55 -8.63
N VAL A 99 9.03 2.23 -8.08
CA VAL A 99 8.18 3.17 -8.82
C VAL A 99 8.40 4.59 -8.32
N ARG A 100 8.74 5.48 -9.25
CA ARG A 100 8.97 6.89 -8.98
C ARG A 100 7.69 7.73 -9.02
N GLU A 101 7.84 8.94 -8.52
CA GLU A 101 6.84 10.00 -8.62
C GLU A 101 6.31 10.18 -10.04
N CYS A 102 5.09 10.70 -10.16
CA CYS A 102 4.41 10.97 -11.43
C CYS A 102 4.10 9.71 -12.28
N THR A 103 4.31 8.50 -11.74
CA THR A 103 3.84 7.27 -12.38
C THR A 103 2.35 7.05 -12.14
N ILE A 104 1.63 6.69 -13.20
CA ILE A 104 0.24 6.23 -13.14
C ILE A 104 0.19 4.82 -13.76
N LEU A 105 -0.36 3.85 -13.01
CA LEU A 105 -0.75 2.54 -13.53
C LEU A 105 -2.26 2.50 -13.70
N GLU A 106 -2.71 2.36 -14.95
CA GLU A 106 -4.13 2.27 -15.30
C GLU A 106 -4.77 0.97 -14.78
N GLU A 107 -6.09 0.89 -14.91
CA GLU A 107 -6.87 -0.26 -14.47
C GLU A 107 -6.33 -1.57 -15.06
N GLU A 108 -6.22 -2.57 -14.19
CA GLU A 108 -5.75 -3.92 -14.55
C GLU A 108 -4.32 -3.99 -15.12
N ALA A 109 -3.60 -2.87 -15.17
CA ALA A 109 -2.19 -2.84 -15.59
C ALA A 109 -1.34 -3.70 -14.65
N ASN A 110 -0.48 -4.54 -15.23
CA ASN A 110 0.38 -5.44 -14.48
C ASN A 110 1.85 -5.25 -14.83
N ALA A 111 2.69 -5.19 -13.80
CA ALA A 111 4.13 -5.32 -13.94
C ALA A 111 4.59 -6.57 -13.19
N ALA A 112 5.45 -7.36 -13.83
CA ALA A 112 6.02 -8.55 -13.24
C ALA A 112 7.10 -8.18 -12.18
N HIS A 113 7.99 -9.11 -11.89
CA HIS A 113 9.04 -8.96 -10.90
C HIS A 113 10.13 -7.96 -11.35
N THR A 114 10.71 -7.24 -10.39
CA THR A 114 11.90 -6.39 -10.56
C THR A 114 11.73 -5.24 -11.56
N VAL A 115 10.50 -4.77 -11.78
CA VAL A 115 10.21 -3.67 -12.69
C VAL A 115 10.47 -2.32 -12.01
N GLY A 116 11.29 -1.49 -12.67
CA GLY A 116 11.46 -0.08 -12.35
C GLY A 116 10.62 0.80 -13.27
N LEU A 117 9.85 1.73 -12.71
CA LEU A 117 9.12 2.74 -13.46
C LEU A 117 9.62 4.13 -13.07
N LYS A 118 9.80 4.99 -14.07
CA LYS A 118 10.34 6.34 -13.94
C LYS A 118 9.42 7.35 -14.59
#